data_AF-A0A662XKF2-F1
#
_entry.id   AF-A0A662XKF2-F1
#
_cell.length_a   1.000
_cell.length_b   1.000
_cell.length_c   1.000
_cell.angle_alpha   90.00
_cell.angle_beta   90.00
_cell.angle_gamma   90.00
#
_symmetry.space_group_name_H-M   'P 1'
#
loop_
_entity.id
_entity.type
_entity.pdbx_description
1 polymer ?
#
loop_
_entity_poly.entity_id
_entity_poly.type
_entity_poly.pdbx_seq_one_letter_code
_entity_poly.pdbx_strand_id
1 'polypeptide(L)'
;MDLASNEHAYLPPPRGSCAQRRPSRPSASAAVTRDLSQQVAELLLAQATRQLALRRAEQLPIPAARSVDEELLSAEQQLLLAEEDARQERRNAVARQLAMARQTSIAARLDDLVQQFEQQQQEIATASQETEEDGRQRAERRQMTAKVDFVVASSALELRLALQQLQEEQQEGSAVAWTRLLEDLPTQERDYLAQAADERFVEQMKYLKDDREHERYDAIAQHLHGILVLAAPQHNGQQVAKTALHHSLRHLLQAFANIFRDCYAGFLQYGGHGFGLRSGISIDRVTCVLPLVSVDVTQFSAILTQVVLFKYPFLQTSAAQKTAVQRSVLHALFEALQPTLHGLYVAAFQREDAMLDDLAFAARTHRLEFFLIPPRFRLDGLSQRDQQLADDGNERRLRSLRAYSAAVYLMNNLASDRSPWAKLERLARACREIDHAVKAFYDQQPVEQRPSLEEMNVYVCIRISLSSWDANLLLLCVCGIGIWSADRQTI
;
A
#
# COMPACT_ATOMS: atom_id res chain seq x y z
N MET A 1 -18.50 22.54 -30.55
CA MET A 1 -18.74 21.69 -29.37
C MET A 1 -19.25 20.36 -29.88
N ASP A 2 -18.36 19.37 -30.02
CA ASP A 2 -18.72 18.01 -30.45
C ASP A 2 -18.93 17.14 -29.22
N LEU A 3 -20.19 16.74 -28.99
CA LEU A 3 -20.63 15.88 -27.89
C LEU A 3 -20.50 14.37 -28.21
N ALA A 4 -19.91 14.00 -29.36
CA ALA A 4 -19.92 12.62 -29.86
C ALA A 4 -18.65 11.79 -29.53
N SER A 5 -17.57 12.38 -28.99
CA SER A 5 -16.31 11.65 -28.77
C SER A 5 -16.18 10.93 -27.42
N ASN A 6 -17.19 11.01 -26.54
CA ASN A 6 -17.11 10.44 -25.18
C ASN A 6 -17.74 9.05 -25.02
N GLU A 7 -18.31 8.46 -26.08
CA GLU A 7 -18.96 7.14 -26.00
C GLU A 7 -17.96 5.97 -25.96
N HIS A 8 -16.68 6.21 -26.24
CA HIS A 8 -15.66 5.15 -26.33
C HIS A 8 -14.87 4.89 -25.04
N ALA A 9 -15.09 5.65 -23.98
CA ALA A 9 -14.39 5.44 -22.71
C ALA A 9 -14.96 4.27 -21.86
N TYR A 10 -16.07 3.65 -22.30
CA TYR A 10 -16.83 2.67 -21.50
C TYR A 10 -17.02 1.29 -22.16
N LEU A 11 -16.29 0.97 -23.22
CA LEU A 11 -16.38 -0.37 -23.83
C LEU A 11 -15.24 -1.29 -23.38
N PRO A 12 -15.53 -2.55 -23.01
CA PRO A 12 -14.50 -3.55 -22.76
C PRO A 12 -13.78 -3.93 -24.06
N PRO A 13 -12.50 -4.34 -24.03
CA PRO A 13 -11.82 -4.81 -25.24
C PRO A 13 -12.49 -6.10 -25.76
N PRO A 14 -12.63 -6.28 -27.08
CA PRO A 14 -13.23 -7.50 -27.62
C PRO A 14 -12.30 -8.70 -27.36
N ARG A 15 -12.86 -9.78 -26.82
CA ARG A 15 -12.21 -11.09 -26.72
C ARG A 15 -12.32 -11.80 -28.08
N GLY A 16 -11.20 -11.98 -28.78
CA GLY A 16 -11.13 -12.90 -29.94
C GLY A 16 -9.96 -12.69 -30.91
N SER A 17 -8.95 -13.56 -30.80
CA SER A 17 -7.97 -14.09 -31.78
C SER A 17 -7.80 -13.42 -33.17
N CYS A 18 -6.58 -12.98 -33.53
CA CYS A 18 -5.69 -13.67 -34.50
C CYS A 18 -4.46 -12.80 -34.92
N ALA A 19 -3.28 -13.43 -34.85
CA ALA A 19 -2.09 -13.32 -35.72
C ALA A 19 -1.48 -11.96 -36.20
N GLN A 20 -0.15 -11.91 -35.99
CA GLN A 20 0.92 -11.32 -36.82
C GLN A 20 1.05 -9.79 -36.92
N ARG A 21 2.13 -9.28 -36.29
CA ARG A 21 3.26 -8.62 -37.00
C ARG A 21 4.47 -8.50 -36.06
N ARG A 22 5.53 -9.25 -36.37
CA ARG A 22 6.89 -9.00 -35.85
C ARG A 22 7.44 -7.72 -36.49
N PRO A 23 8.18 -6.91 -35.74
CA PRO A 23 9.36 -6.24 -36.29
C PRO A 23 10.63 -6.91 -35.77
N SER A 24 11.54 -7.13 -36.71
CA SER A 24 12.88 -7.69 -36.56
C SER A 24 13.78 -6.88 -35.61
N ARG A 25 14.59 -7.62 -34.83
CA ARG A 25 15.80 -7.12 -34.15
C ARG A 25 16.77 -6.46 -35.14
N PRO A 26 17.57 -5.49 -34.67
CA PRO A 26 18.98 -5.45 -34.98
C PRO A 26 19.81 -5.95 -33.79
N SER A 27 20.80 -6.77 -34.12
CA SER A 27 21.89 -7.20 -33.24
C SER A 27 23.06 -6.22 -33.40
N ALA A 28 23.75 -5.98 -32.28
CA ALA A 28 25.20 -5.76 -32.12
C ALA A 28 25.60 -4.41 -31.47
N SER A 29 26.03 -4.53 -30.21
CA SER A 29 27.33 -4.08 -29.71
C SER A 29 27.79 -2.64 -29.99
N ALA A 30 27.66 -1.79 -28.97
CA ALA A 30 28.79 -0.96 -28.52
C ALA A 30 28.59 -0.63 -27.02
N ALA A 31 29.52 -1.11 -26.19
CA ALA A 31 29.59 -0.78 -24.79
C ALA A 31 29.84 0.74 -24.62
N VAL A 32 28.93 1.43 -23.93
CA VAL A 32 29.22 2.71 -23.29
C VAL A 32 28.81 2.54 -21.84
N THR A 33 29.79 2.17 -21.00
CA THR A 33 29.68 2.27 -19.54
C THR A 33 29.61 3.75 -19.16
N ARG A 34 28.41 4.33 -19.26
CA ARG A 34 28.05 5.54 -18.51
C ARG A 34 27.36 5.08 -17.24
N ASP A 35 27.91 5.49 -16.12
CA ASP A 35 27.41 5.19 -14.79
C ASP A 35 25.94 5.64 -14.68
N LEU A 36 25.07 4.78 -14.13
CA LEU A 36 23.63 5.05 -14.00
C LEU A 36 23.37 6.34 -13.21
N SER A 37 24.28 6.67 -12.29
CA SER A 37 24.32 7.92 -11.54
C SER A 37 24.45 9.15 -12.45
N GLN A 38 25.29 9.10 -13.48
CA GLN A 38 25.46 10.17 -14.47
C GLN A 38 24.23 10.30 -15.38
N GLN A 39 23.61 9.18 -15.77
CA GLN A 39 22.41 9.22 -16.61
C GLN A 39 21.22 9.83 -15.84
N VAL A 40 21.06 9.50 -14.56
CA VAL A 40 20.03 10.09 -13.70
C VAL A 40 20.33 11.57 -13.43
N ALA A 41 21.60 11.94 -13.21
CA ALA A 41 21.99 13.33 -13.04
C ALA A 41 21.72 14.17 -14.29
N GLU A 42 22.07 13.67 -15.48
CA GLU A 42 21.78 14.32 -16.76
C GLU A 42 20.26 14.47 -16.99
N LEU A 43 19.48 13.46 -16.60
CA LEU A 43 18.02 13.47 -16.75
C LEU A 43 17.34 14.47 -15.79
N LEU A 44 17.81 14.54 -14.54
CA LEU A 44 17.35 15.54 -13.58
C LEU A 44 17.76 16.96 -13.98
N LEU A 45 18.96 17.13 -14.54
CA LEU A 45 19.45 18.43 -15.01
C LEU A 45 18.70 18.89 -16.27
N ALA A 46 18.35 17.97 -17.17
CA ALA A 46 17.47 18.22 -18.31
C ALA A 46 16.04 18.57 -17.87
N GLN A 47 15.52 17.91 -16.82
CA GLN A 47 14.20 18.21 -16.26
C GLN A 47 14.18 19.58 -15.56
N ALA A 48 15.23 19.91 -14.81
CA ALA A 48 15.39 21.21 -14.15
C ALA A 48 15.53 22.35 -15.17
N THR A 49 16.32 22.18 -16.22
CA THR A 49 16.43 23.18 -17.30
C THR A 49 15.12 23.37 -18.05
N ARG A 50 14.33 22.31 -18.25
CA ARG A 50 13.01 22.40 -18.85
C ARG A 50 12.01 23.15 -17.96
N GLN A 51 12.03 22.91 -16.65
CA GLN A 51 11.22 23.66 -15.69
C GLN A 51 11.64 25.13 -15.59
N LEU A 52 12.94 25.43 -15.71
CA LEU A 52 13.46 26.79 -15.70
C LEU A 52 13.14 27.53 -17.01
N ALA A 53 13.13 26.82 -18.15
CA ALA A 53 12.67 27.36 -19.43
C ALA A 53 11.16 27.65 -19.41
N LEU A 54 10.35 26.79 -18.79
CA LEU A 54 8.91 27.03 -18.59
C LEU A 54 8.66 28.24 -17.68
N ARG A 55 9.39 28.37 -16.57
CA ARG A 55 9.30 29.56 -15.70
C ARG A 55 9.79 30.84 -16.36
N ARG A 56 10.78 30.77 -17.26
CA ARG A 56 11.21 31.93 -18.08
C ARG A 56 10.21 32.28 -19.18
N ALA A 57 9.50 31.29 -19.73
CA ALA A 57 8.41 31.54 -20.66
C ALA A 57 7.21 32.21 -19.97
N GLU A 58 6.97 31.92 -18.69
CA GLU A 58 6.00 32.61 -17.83
C GLU A 58 6.43 34.04 -17.43
N GLN A 59 7.68 34.45 -17.68
CA GLN A 59 8.23 35.77 -17.35
C GLN A 59 8.45 36.68 -18.56
N LEU A 60 8.04 36.27 -19.77
CA LEU A 60 8.09 37.15 -20.95
C LEU A 60 7.00 38.23 -20.84
N PRO A 61 7.32 39.52 -21.07
CA PRO A 61 6.30 40.56 -21.10
C PRO A 61 5.37 40.32 -22.28
N ILE A 62 4.07 40.21 -21.98
CA ILE A 62 3.00 40.03 -22.96
C ILE A 62 3.05 41.21 -23.95
N PRO A 63 3.09 40.99 -25.28
CA PRO A 63 2.99 42.08 -26.24
C PRO A 63 1.61 42.72 -26.11
N ALA A 64 1.58 44.03 -25.89
CA ALA A 64 0.37 44.82 -25.88
C ALA A 64 -0.32 44.74 -27.26
N ALA A 65 -1.30 43.86 -27.39
CA ALA A 65 -2.17 43.75 -28.54
C ALA A 65 -3.64 43.88 -28.09
N ARG A 66 -4.11 45.12 -28.22
CA ARG A 66 -5.46 45.55 -28.67
C ARG A 66 -6.68 44.78 -28.15
N SER A 67 -7.42 45.46 -27.29
CA SER A 67 -8.89 45.45 -27.14
C SER A 67 -9.58 44.13 -27.46
N VAL A 68 -9.63 43.26 -26.46
CA VAL A 68 -10.74 42.33 -26.28
C VAL A 68 -11.43 42.81 -25.00
N ASP A 69 -12.73 43.04 -25.08
CA ASP A 69 -13.56 43.42 -23.94
C ASP A 69 -13.16 42.59 -22.71
N GLU A 70 -12.71 43.27 -21.66
CA GLU A 70 -12.62 42.66 -20.33
C GLU A 70 -14.05 42.27 -19.96
N GLU A 71 -14.39 40.99 -20.16
CA GLU A 71 -15.53 40.37 -19.48
C GLU A 71 -15.26 40.46 -17.98
N LEU A 72 -15.60 41.61 -17.40
CA LEU A 72 -15.58 41.85 -15.98
C LEU A 72 -16.50 40.81 -15.34
N LEU A 73 -15.92 39.86 -14.61
CA LEU A 73 -16.64 38.91 -13.75
C LEU A 73 -17.73 39.68 -13.00
N SER A 74 -18.95 39.15 -12.99
CA SER A 74 -20.06 39.81 -12.30
C SER A 74 -19.72 40.00 -10.81
N ALA A 75 -20.28 41.03 -10.17
CA ALA A 75 -20.06 41.27 -8.74
C ALA A 75 -20.38 40.04 -7.87
N GLU A 76 -21.34 39.21 -8.31
CA GLU A 76 -21.70 37.94 -7.69
C GLU A 76 -20.60 36.88 -7.86
N GLN A 77 -20.00 36.76 -9.05
CA GLN A 77 -18.88 35.84 -9.30
C GLN A 77 -17.64 36.22 -8.49
N GLN A 78 -17.35 37.52 -8.36
CA GLN A 78 -16.23 38.00 -7.53
C GLN A 78 -16.45 37.70 -6.04
N LEU A 79 -17.69 37.85 -5.55
CA LEU A 79 -18.03 37.53 -4.16
C LEU A 79 -17.91 36.02 -3.89
N LEU A 80 -18.36 35.18 -4.84
CA LEU A 80 -18.21 33.72 -4.74
C LEU A 80 -16.74 33.29 -4.70
N LEU A 81 -15.90 33.85 -5.57
CA LEU A 81 -14.45 33.55 -5.57
C LEU A 81 -13.80 33.98 -4.25
N ALA A 82 -14.13 35.17 -3.73
CA ALA A 82 -13.62 35.63 -2.44
C ALA A 82 -14.06 34.74 -1.26
N GLU A 83 -15.29 34.20 -1.29
CA GLU A 83 -15.77 33.25 -0.29
C GLU A 83 -15.03 31.90 -0.37
N GLU A 84 -14.73 31.44 -1.58
CA GLU A 84 -13.96 30.21 -1.81
C GLU A 84 -12.51 30.34 -1.35
N ASP A 85 -11.86 31.45 -1.66
CA ASP A 85 -10.51 31.76 -1.19
C ASP A 85 -10.47 31.82 0.34
N ALA A 86 -11.41 32.54 0.97
CA ALA A 86 -11.51 32.62 2.42
C ALA A 86 -11.73 31.25 3.07
N ARG A 87 -12.52 30.35 2.43
CA ARG A 87 -12.71 28.97 2.90
C ARG A 87 -11.41 28.16 2.75
N GLN A 88 -10.73 28.30 1.63
CA GLN A 88 -9.47 27.60 1.39
C GLN A 88 -8.40 28.06 2.40
N GLU A 89 -8.36 29.34 2.74
CA GLU A 89 -7.49 29.88 3.79
C GLU A 89 -7.82 29.30 5.17
N ARG A 90 -9.10 29.21 5.55
CA ARG A 90 -9.52 28.55 6.80
C ARG A 90 -9.08 27.10 6.86
N ARG A 91 -9.30 26.33 5.79
CA ARG A 91 -8.84 24.93 5.69
C ARG A 91 -7.33 24.81 5.82
N ASN A 92 -6.58 25.68 5.14
CA ASN A 92 -5.12 25.71 5.25
C ASN A 92 -4.65 26.09 6.67
N ALA A 93 -5.38 26.98 7.37
CA ALA A 93 -5.10 27.32 8.75
C ALA A 93 -5.31 26.13 9.69
N VAL A 94 -6.44 25.41 9.55
CA VAL A 94 -6.71 24.18 10.30
C VAL A 94 -5.63 23.13 10.03
N ALA A 95 -5.26 22.93 8.76
CA ALA A 95 -4.21 21.99 8.39
C ALA A 95 -2.86 22.33 9.04
N ARG A 96 -2.47 23.60 9.08
CA ARG A 96 -1.24 24.05 9.78
C ARG A 96 -1.32 23.83 11.28
N GLN A 97 -2.46 24.12 11.91
CA GLN A 97 -2.66 23.88 13.34
C GLN A 97 -2.54 22.39 13.68
N LEU A 98 -3.18 21.52 12.89
CA LEU A 98 -3.10 20.07 13.06
C LEU A 98 -1.68 19.56 12.83
N ALA A 99 -0.97 20.06 11.83
CA ALA A 99 0.42 19.69 11.58
C ALA A 99 1.33 20.05 12.76
N MET A 100 1.21 21.28 13.30
CA MET A 100 1.98 21.70 14.46
C MET A 100 1.64 20.87 15.70
N ALA A 101 0.35 20.70 16.02
CA ALA A 101 -0.09 19.88 17.14
C ALA A 101 0.41 18.44 17.02
N ARG A 102 0.37 17.86 15.82
CA ARG A 102 0.85 16.50 15.56
C ARG A 102 2.36 16.40 15.70
N GLN A 103 3.13 17.36 15.17
CA GLN A 103 4.58 17.39 15.33
C GLN A 103 4.98 17.45 16.82
N THR A 104 4.30 18.24 17.63
CA THR A 104 4.52 18.30 19.09
C THR A 104 4.17 16.96 19.77
N SER A 105 3.04 16.36 19.41
CA SER A 105 2.61 15.05 19.92
C SER A 105 3.61 13.94 19.56
N ILE A 106 4.10 13.92 18.32
CA ILE A 106 5.15 12.99 17.87
C ILE A 106 6.42 13.19 18.69
N ALA A 107 6.88 14.43 18.84
CA ALA A 107 8.10 14.72 19.60
C ALA A 107 8.00 14.25 21.06
N ALA A 108 6.86 14.49 21.71
CA ALA A 108 6.63 14.06 23.09
C ALA A 108 6.60 12.54 23.25
N ARG A 109 6.02 11.81 22.28
CA ARG A 109 5.85 10.36 22.39
C ARG A 109 7.03 9.55 21.85
N LEU A 110 7.80 10.12 20.92
CA LEU A 110 8.88 9.41 20.25
C LEU A 110 10.01 9.03 21.21
N ASP A 111 10.38 9.91 22.15
CA ASP A 111 11.46 9.62 23.10
C ASP A 111 11.11 8.43 24.01
N ASP A 112 9.85 8.30 24.44
CA ASP A 112 9.37 7.12 25.19
C ASP A 112 9.49 5.82 24.37
N LEU A 113 9.06 5.87 23.10
CA LEU A 113 9.10 4.70 22.21
C LEU A 113 10.55 4.27 21.93
N VAL A 114 11.46 5.24 21.78
CA VAL A 114 12.89 4.99 21.63
C VAL A 114 13.45 4.31 22.87
N GLN A 115 13.12 4.80 24.07
CA GLN A 115 13.58 4.19 25.31
C GLN A 115 13.07 2.74 25.46
N GLN A 116 11.80 2.49 25.14
CA GLN A 116 11.22 1.13 25.16
C GLN A 116 11.91 0.20 24.16
N PHE A 117 12.17 0.69 22.95
CA PHE A 117 12.85 -0.08 21.92
C PHE A 117 14.30 -0.40 22.31
N GLU A 118 15.04 0.58 22.82
CA GLU A 118 16.42 0.39 23.30
C GLU A 118 16.49 -0.63 24.44
N GLN A 119 15.55 -0.57 25.39
CA GLN A 119 15.46 -1.55 26.47
C GLN A 119 15.22 -2.97 25.91
N GLN A 120 14.27 -3.13 24.98
CA GLN A 120 13.99 -4.43 24.37
C GLN A 120 15.20 -4.97 23.58
N GLN A 121 15.92 -4.11 22.86
CA GLN A 121 17.14 -4.52 22.14
C GLN A 121 18.25 -4.95 23.10
N GLN A 122 18.40 -4.28 24.24
CA GLN A 122 19.37 -4.65 25.27
C GLN A 122 19.05 -6.01 25.91
N GLU A 123 17.77 -6.27 26.24
CA GLU A 123 17.33 -7.57 26.79
C GLU A 123 17.62 -8.74 25.84
N ILE A 124 17.47 -8.52 24.53
CA ILE A 124 17.77 -9.55 23.51
C ILE A 124 19.28 -9.72 23.33
N ALA A 125 20.03 -8.61 23.37
CA ALA A 125 21.48 -8.64 23.24
C ALA A 125 22.13 -9.41 24.41
N THR A 126 21.70 -9.19 25.64
CA THR A 126 22.21 -9.93 26.81
C THR A 126 21.85 -11.42 26.74
N ALA A 127 20.62 -11.76 26.30
CA ALA A 127 20.21 -13.14 26.10
C ALA A 127 20.93 -13.86 24.94
N SER A 128 21.62 -13.13 24.05
CA SER A 128 22.28 -13.68 22.87
C SER A 128 23.79 -13.86 23.03
N GLN A 129 24.40 -13.31 24.09
CA GLN A 129 25.85 -13.41 24.36
C GLN A 129 26.33 -14.83 24.72
N GLU A 130 25.43 -15.79 24.90
CA GLU A 130 25.74 -17.15 25.36
C GLU A 130 25.96 -18.18 24.24
N THR A 131 26.08 -17.79 22.96
CA THR A 131 26.07 -18.76 21.84
C THR A 131 27.18 -18.56 20.78
N GLU A 132 27.79 -19.68 20.31
CA GLU A 132 28.84 -19.80 19.28
C GLU A 132 28.41 -19.29 17.88
N GLU A 133 29.18 -19.49 16.80
CA GLU A 133 28.91 -18.92 15.45
C GLU A 133 27.49 -19.19 14.89
N ASP A 134 26.91 -20.37 15.14
CA ASP A 134 25.50 -20.69 14.84
C ASP A 134 24.50 -19.81 15.63
N GLY A 135 24.94 -19.34 16.80
CA GLY A 135 24.29 -18.36 17.65
C GLY A 135 24.20 -16.98 16.99
N ARG A 136 25.14 -16.57 16.15
CA ARG A 136 25.11 -15.25 15.51
C ARG A 136 23.94 -15.10 14.54
N GLN A 137 23.73 -16.06 13.64
CA GLN A 137 22.58 -16.04 12.72
C GLN A 137 21.24 -16.22 13.46
N ARG A 138 21.23 -16.94 14.59
CA ARG A 138 20.03 -17.06 15.44
C ARG A 138 19.75 -15.75 16.19
N ALA A 139 20.78 -15.09 16.71
CA ALA A 139 20.68 -13.80 17.37
C ALA A 139 20.20 -12.70 16.41
N GLU A 140 20.76 -12.66 15.19
CA GLU A 140 20.32 -11.73 14.15
C GLU A 140 18.84 -11.96 13.79
N ARG A 141 18.42 -13.22 13.58
CA ARG A 141 16.98 -13.54 13.36
C ARG A 141 16.10 -13.14 14.55
N ARG A 142 16.54 -13.36 15.79
CA ARG A 142 15.81 -12.94 17.00
C ARG A 142 15.66 -11.42 17.07
N GLN A 143 16.71 -10.67 16.75
CA GLN A 143 16.68 -9.20 16.70
C GLN A 143 15.70 -8.70 15.62
N MET A 144 15.73 -9.30 14.42
CA MET A 144 14.79 -8.97 13.34
C MET A 144 13.33 -9.23 13.78
N THR A 145 13.07 -10.40 14.38
CA THR A 145 11.74 -10.78 14.86
C THR A 145 11.24 -9.79 15.91
N ALA A 146 12.07 -9.51 16.91
CA ALA A 146 11.71 -8.61 17.99
C ALA A 146 11.45 -7.18 17.55
N LYS A 147 12.17 -6.70 16.53
CA LYS A 147 11.92 -5.38 15.93
C LYS A 147 10.55 -5.33 15.26
N VAL A 148 10.18 -6.36 14.51
CA VAL A 148 8.82 -6.46 13.93
C VAL A 148 7.77 -6.54 15.04
N ASP A 149 7.99 -7.39 16.05
CA ASP A 149 7.09 -7.56 17.19
C ASP A 149 6.90 -6.25 17.97
N PHE A 150 7.98 -5.48 18.19
CA PHE A 150 7.92 -4.15 18.79
C PHE A 150 6.99 -3.24 17.99
N VAL A 151 7.21 -3.13 16.67
CA VAL A 151 6.40 -2.24 15.83
C VAL A 151 4.94 -2.68 15.87
N VAL A 152 4.64 -3.98 15.79
CA VAL A 152 3.26 -4.50 15.85
C VAL A 152 2.61 -4.22 17.21
N ALA A 153 3.28 -4.57 18.31
CA ALA A 153 2.75 -4.42 19.67
C ALA A 153 2.55 -2.95 20.03
N SER A 154 3.55 -2.11 19.75
CA SER A 154 3.48 -0.67 19.99
C SER A 154 2.39 -0.02 19.12
N SER A 155 2.23 -0.41 17.86
CA SER A 155 1.14 0.11 17.01
C SER A 155 -0.24 -0.19 17.58
N ALA A 156 -0.46 -1.42 18.05
CA ALA A 156 -1.72 -1.81 18.67
C ALA A 156 -1.97 -1.06 19.99
N LEU A 157 -0.92 -0.84 20.79
CA LEU A 157 -1.00 -0.07 22.03
C LEU A 157 -1.32 1.40 21.76
N GLU A 158 -0.57 2.05 20.87
CA GLU A 158 -0.76 3.46 20.52
C GLU A 158 -2.15 3.71 19.92
N LEU A 159 -2.66 2.77 19.10
CA LEU A 159 -4.04 2.87 18.60
C LEU A 159 -5.06 2.82 19.73
N ARG A 160 -4.88 1.91 20.70
CA ARG A 160 -5.78 1.78 21.84
C ARG A 160 -5.74 3.03 22.72
N LEU A 161 -4.55 3.57 22.99
CA LEU A 161 -4.37 4.82 23.74
C LEU A 161 -5.06 5.99 23.03
N ALA A 162 -4.85 6.12 21.72
CA ALA A 162 -5.45 7.20 20.95
C ALA A 162 -7.00 7.09 20.90
N LEU A 163 -7.55 5.87 20.88
CA LEU A 163 -9.00 5.66 20.97
C LEU A 163 -9.55 6.00 22.37
N GLN A 164 -8.82 5.68 23.45
CA GLN A 164 -9.20 6.05 24.81
C GLN A 164 -9.21 7.57 25.01
N GLN A 165 -8.17 8.25 24.52
CA GLN A 165 -8.08 9.72 24.58
C GLN A 165 -9.23 10.43 23.85
N LEU A 166 -9.75 9.83 22.77
CA LEU A 166 -10.92 10.34 22.07
C LEU A 166 -12.23 10.13 22.84
N GLN A 167 -12.31 9.10 23.70
CA GLN A 167 -13.49 8.81 24.53
C GLN A 167 -13.54 9.66 25.80
N GLU A 168 -12.38 10.09 26.31
CA GLU A 168 -12.29 10.78 27.59
C GLU A 168 -12.58 12.30 27.53
N GLU A 169 -12.80 12.88 26.33
CA GLU A 169 -13.31 14.24 26.00
C GLU A 169 -12.86 15.47 26.84
N GLN A 170 -11.96 15.35 27.82
CA GLN A 170 -11.69 16.40 28.83
C GLN A 170 -10.22 16.76 29.04
N GLN A 171 -9.27 16.14 28.34
CA GLN A 171 -7.88 16.58 28.36
C GLN A 171 -7.52 17.25 27.03
N GLU A 172 -7.57 18.58 27.05
CA GLU A 172 -6.93 19.43 26.05
C GLU A 172 -5.48 18.97 25.85
N GLY A 173 -5.17 18.37 24.70
CA GLY A 173 -3.80 18.39 24.18
C GLY A 173 -3.11 17.07 23.79
N SER A 174 -3.71 15.88 23.91
CA SER A 174 -2.97 14.63 23.59
C SER A 174 -3.27 14.01 22.22
N ALA A 175 -4.56 13.89 21.84
CA ALA A 175 -4.94 13.28 20.57
C ALA A 175 -5.16 14.33 19.47
N VAL A 176 -4.58 14.12 18.29
CA VAL A 176 -4.86 14.97 17.13
C VAL A 176 -6.27 14.68 16.63
N ALA A 177 -7.15 15.66 16.78
CA ALA A 177 -8.52 15.58 16.32
C ALA A 177 -8.58 15.69 14.78
N TRP A 178 -8.27 14.61 14.08
CA TRP A 178 -8.35 14.52 12.61
C TRP A 178 -9.75 14.89 12.07
N THR A 179 -10.79 14.75 12.89
CA THR A 179 -12.16 15.22 12.62
C THR A 179 -12.27 16.72 12.38
N ARG A 180 -11.31 17.54 12.86
CA ARG A 180 -11.27 18.98 12.57
C ARG A 180 -11.09 19.29 11.08
N LEU A 181 -10.51 18.37 10.30
CA LEU A 181 -10.46 18.50 8.84
C LEU A 181 -11.86 18.51 8.18
N LEU A 182 -12.90 18.14 8.93
CA LEU A 182 -14.29 18.13 8.46
C LEU A 182 -15.02 19.47 8.67
N GLU A 183 -14.47 20.41 9.46
CA GLU A 183 -15.14 21.66 9.89
C GLU A 183 -15.71 22.50 8.72
N ASP A 184 -15.09 22.43 7.54
CA ASP A 184 -15.49 23.17 6.32
C ASP A 184 -15.87 22.23 5.16
N LEU A 185 -16.18 20.95 5.44
CA LEU A 185 -16.59 20.01 4.40
C LEU A 185 -18.04 20.34 3.95
N PRO A 186 -18.29 20.59 2.66
CA PRO A 186 -19.61 20.94 2.20
C PRO A 186 -20.55 19.72 2.24
N THR A 187 -21.81 19.94 2.57
CA THR A 187 -22.84 18.87 2.59
C THR A 187 -23.24 18.43 1.18
N GLN A 188 -23.05 19.29 0.17
CA GLN A 188 -23.24 19.02 -1.24
C GLN A 188 -22.05 19.57 -2.04
N GLU A 189 -21.67 18.89 -3.12
CA GLU A 189 -20.59 19.39 -3.98
C GLU A 189 -21.00 20.69 -4.66
N ARG A 190 -20.12 21.70 -4.63
CA ARG A 190 -20.33 22.99 -5.33
C ARG A 190 -19.84 22.93 -6.77
N ASP A 191 -18.86 22.08 -7.04
CA ASP A 191 -18.35 21.86 -8.39
C ASP A 191 -19.33 20.98 -9.17
N TYR A 192 -19.74 21.47 -10.34
CA TYR A 192 -20.72 20.80 -11.18
C TYR A 192 -20.28 19.40 -11.62
N LEU A 193 -18.99 19.17 -11.89
CA LEU A 193 -18.49 17.87 -12.31
C LEU A 193 -18.45 16.89 -11.16
N ALA A 194 -18.09 17.35 -9.95
CA ALA A 194 -18.14 16.55 -8.73
C ALA A 194 -19.59 16.17 -8.39
N GLN A 195 -20.54 17.10 -8.48
CA GLN A 195 -21.96 16.84 -8.28
C GLN A 195 -22.50 15.82 -9.30
N ALA A 196 -22.20 16.01 -10.59
CA ALA A 196 -22.64 15.10 -11.64
C ALA A 196 -22.07 13.68 -11.47
N ALA A 197 -20.84 13.55 -10.95
CA ALA A 197 -20.25 12.25 -10.62
C ALA A 197 -21.03 11.54 -9.51
N ASP A 198 -21.40 12.27 -8.45
CA ASP A 198 -22.20 11.74 -7.34
C ASP A 198 -23.59 11.30 -7.83
N GLU A 199 -24.27 12.16 -8.59
CA GLU A 199 -25.61 11.88 -9.13
C GLU A 199 -25.60 10.63 -10.00
N ARG A 200 -24.65 10.51 -10.92
CA ARG A 200 -24.48 9.32 -11.77
C ARG A 200 -24.23 8.06 -10.95
N PHE A 201 -23.42 8.14 -9.90
CA PHE A 201 -23.17 7.01 -9.02
C PHE A 201 -24.44 6.59 -8.26
N VAL A 202 -25.17 7.56 -7.68
CA VAL A 202 -26.45 7.29 -7.00
C VAL A 202 -27.46 6.68 -7.97
N GLU A 203 -27.53 7.15 -9.20
CA GLU A 203 -28.39 6.58 -10.23
C GLU A 203 -27.98 5.16 -10.61
N GLN A 204 -26.70 4.92 -10.89
CA GLN A 204 -26.17 3.59 -11.22
C GLN A 204 -26.52 2.56 -10.12
N MET A 205 -26.35 2.93 -8.85
CA MET A 205 -26.59 2.04 -7.71
C MET A 205 -28.08 1.67 -7.53
N LYS A 206 -29.02 2.47 -8.05
CA LYS A 206 -30.45 2.13 -8.06
C LYS A 206 -30.77 0.95 -8.97
N TYR A 207 -30.03 0.79 -10.07
CA TYR A 207 -30.25 -0.24 -11.09
C TYR A 207 -29.45 -1.52 -10.86
N LEU A 208 -28.39 -1.47 -10.06
CA LEU A 208 -27.63 -2.66 -9.65
C LEU A 208 -28.38 -3.36 -8.50
N LYS A 209 -29.45 -4.09 -8.79
CA LYS A 209 -30.22 -4.87 -7.80
C LYS A 209 -30.35 -6.32 -8.25
N ASP A 210 -30.77 -7.18 -7.33
CA ASP A 210 -31.07 -8.60 -7.58
C ASP A 210 -29.87 -9.32 -8.24
N ASP A 211 -30.04 -9.84 -9.44
CA ASP A 211 -29.00 -10.59 -10.16
C ASP A 211 -27.71 -9.80 -10.39
N ARG A 212 -27.79 -8.46 -10.42
CA ARG A 212 -26.65 -7.55 -10.64
C ARG A 212 -26.02 -7.04 -9.36
N GLU A 213 -26.44 -7.53 -8.20
CA GLU A 213 -25.89 -7.09 -6.92
C GLU A 213 -24.37 -7.36 -6.80
N HIS A 214 -23.88 -8.41 -7.45
CA HIS A 214 -22.45 -8.73 -7.50
C HIS A 214 -21.60 -7.63 -8.18
N GLU A 215 -22.18 -6.83 -9.08
CA GLU A 215 -21.51 -5.72 -9.77
C GLU A 215 -21.36 -4.47 -8.89
N ARG A 216 -22.14 -4.37 -7.79
CA ARG A 216 -22.09 -3.19 -6.89
C ARG A 216 -20.71 -2.97 -6.32
N TYR A 217 -19.99 -4.06 -6.04
CA TYR A 217 -18.64 -4.00 -5.51
C TYR A 217 -17.71 -3.21 -6.43
N ASP A 218 -17.69 -3.57 -7.71
CA ASP A 218 -16.85 -2.93 -8.72
C ASP A 218 -17.30 -1.49 -8.97
N ALA A 219 -18.61 -1.22 -8.97
CA ALA A 219 -19.15 0.12 -9.12
C ALA A 219 -18.73 1.06 -7.97
N ILE A 220 -18.76 0.59 -6.73
CA ILE A 220 -18.28 1.33 -5.55
C ILE A 220 -16.78 1.62 -5.69
N ALA A 221 -15.99 0.60 -6.02
CA ALA A 221 -14.55 0.74 -6.18
C ALA A 221 -14.18 1.74 -7.28
N GLN A 222 -14.85 1.67 -8.43
CA GLN A 222 -14.64 2.57 -9.56
C GLN A 222 -15.00 4.02 -9.22
N HIS A 223 -16.16 4.25 -8.59
CA HIS A 223 -16.58 5.60 -8.19
C HIS A 223 -15.61 6.21 -7.17
N LEU A 224 -15.30 5.46 -6.10
CA LEU A 224 -14.40 5.95 -5.05
C LEU A 224 -12.98 6.15 -5.56
N HIS A 225 -12.48 5.30 -6.45
CA HIS A 225 -11.21 5.53 -7.15
C HIS A 225 -11.29 6.82 -7.98
N GLY A 226 -12.37 7.03 -8.74
CA GLY A 226 -12.58 8.23 -9.55
C GLY A 226 -12.49 9.52 -8.74
N ILE A 227 -13.06 9.56 -7.52
CA ILE A 227 -13.10 10.78 -6.70
C ILE A 227 -11.93 10.94 -5.73
N LEU A 228 -11.30 9.84 -5.26
CA LEU A 228 -10.22 9.91 -4.25
C LEU A 228 -8.82 9.90 -4.86
N VAL A 229 -8.65 9.52 -6.13
CA VAL A 229 -7.32 9.47 -6.76
C VAL A 229 -6.67 10.85 -6.87
N LEU A 230 -5.47 10.99 -6.31
CA LEU A 230 -4.71 12.24 -6.36
C LEU A 230 -3.91 12.44 -7.66
N ALA A 231 -3.54 11.37 -8.36
CA ALA A 231 -2.84 11.44 -9.63
C ALA A 231 -3.82 11.28 -10.81
N ALA A 232 -3.98 12.32 -11.63
CA ALA A 232 -4.88 12.22 -12.78
C ALA A 232 -4.49 11.02 -13.68
N PRO A 233 -5.44 10.12 -14.03
CA PRO A 233 -5.13 8.97 -14.87
C PRO A 233 -4.58 9.45 -16.21
N GLN A 234 -3.44 8.90 -16.61
CA GLN A 234 -2.77 9.24 -17.86
C GLN A 234 -3.01 8.15 -18.89
N HIS A 235 -3.44 8.52 -20.10
CA HIS A 235 -3.45 7.65 -21.27
C HIS A 235 -2.57 8.30 -22.34
N ASN A 236 -1.57 7.57 -22.83
CA ASN A 236 -0.57 8.08 -23.77
C ASN A 236 0.10 9.39 -23.31
N GLY A 237 0.32 9.57 -22.00
CA GLY A 237 0.91 10.78 -21.43
C GLY A 237 -0.02 12.00 -21.34
N GLN A 238 -1.30 11.86 -21.73
CA GLN A 238 -2.32 12.89 -21.58
C GLN A 238 -3.24 12.56 -20.40
N GLN A 239 -3.58 13.57 -19.60
CA GLN A 239 -4.52 13.43 -18.49
C GLN A 239 -5.94 13.20 -19.05
N VAL A 240 -6.54 12.05 -18.74
CA VAL A 240 -7.81 11.58 -19.34
C VAL A 240 -9.03 12.11 -18.59
N ALA A 241 -8.88 12.43 -17.31
CA ALA A 241 -10.00 12.86 -16.47
C ALA A 241 -9.71 14.21 -15.81
N LYS A 242 -10.47 15.24 -16.20
CA LYS A 242 -10.58 16.52 -15.47
C LYS A 242 -11.67 16.49 -14.39
N THR A 243 -12.50 15.44 -14.38
CA THR A 243 -13.84 15.44 -13.76
C THR A 243 -13.87 15.29 -12.25
N ALA A 244 -12.74 15.00 -11.59
CA ALA A 244 -12.71 14.75 -10.15
C ALA A 244 -11.59 15.50 -9.41
N LEU A 245 -10.97 16.50 -10.03
CA LEU A 245 -9.94 17.31 -9.37
C LEU A 245 -10.50 18.15 -8.19
N HIS A 246 -11.80 18.44 -8.22
CA HIS A 246 -12.45 19.41 -7.32
C HIS A 246 -13.40 18.77 -6.29
N HIS A 247 -13.44 17.44 -6.20
CA HIS A 247 -14.35 16.76 -5.27
C HIS A 247 -13.91 16.99 -3.80
N SER A 248 -14.84 17.32 -2.91
CA SER A 248 -14.53 17.64 -1.51
C SER A 248 -13.74 16.55 -0.76
N LEU A 249 -14.11 15.28 -0.93
CA LEU A 249 -13.40 14.12 -0.36
C LEU A 249 -11.95 14.00 -0.83
N ARG A 250 -11.67 14.40 -2.08
CA ARG A 250 -10.29 14.45 -2.60
C ARG A 250 -9.48 15.50 -1.85
N HIS A 251 -10.04 16.69 -1.67
CA HIS A 251 -9.37 17.77 -0.96
C HIS A 251 -9.12 17.39 0.51
N LEU A 252 -10.06 16.69 1.14
CA LEU A 252 -9.89 16.12 2.48
C LEU A 252 -8.70 15.14 2.54
N LEU A 253 -8.63 14.18 1.61
CA LEU A 253 -7.51 13.24 1.51
C LEU A 253 -6.18 13.95 1.23
N GLN A 254 -6.18 14.94 0.32
CA GLN A 254 -5.00 15.72 0.00
C GLN A 254 -4.50 16.55 1.19
N ALA A 255 -5.41 17.14 1.97
CA ALA A 255 -5.07 17.90 3.17
C ALA A 255 -4.38 17.00 4.20
N PHE A 256 -4.96 15.82 4.47
CA PHE A 256 -4.33 14.83 5.34
C PHE A 256 -2.98 14.38 4.81
N ALA A 257 -2.87 14.05 3.52
CA ALA A 257 -1.62 13.61 2.91
C ALA A 257 -0.51 14.67 3.01
N ASN A 258 -0.86 15.95 2.88
CA ASN A 258 0.08 17.06 3.08
C ASN A 258 0.55 17.15 4.53
N ILE A 259 -0.37 17.13 5.49
CA ILE A 259 -0.03 17.15 6.92
C ILE A 259 0.85 15.95 7.28
N PHE A 260 0.45 14.75 6.84
CA PHE A 260 1.19 13.51 7.06
C PHE A 260 2.62 13.61 6.52
N ARG A 261 2.78 14.12 5.28
CA ARG A 261 4.11 14.37 4.72
C ARG A 261 4.89 15.38 5.55
N ASP A 262 4.29 16.48 5.97
CA ASP A 262 4.97 17.53 6.73
C ASP A 262 5.37 17.07 8.14
N CYS A 263 4.64 16.12 8.74
CA CYS A 263 4.98 15.49 10.00
C CYS A 263 6.08 14.43 9.88
N TYR A 264 6.09 13.64 8.80
CA TYR A 264 6.91 12.44 8.72
C TYR A 264 8.06 12.47 7.71
N ALA A 265 8.05 13.39 6.73
CA ALA A 265 9.12 13.48 5.73
C ALA A 265 10.49 13.84 6.34
N GLY A 266 10.51 14.51 7.50
CA GLY A 266 11.73 14.81 8.24
C GLY A 266 12.53 13.55 8.60
N PHE A 267 11.87 12.42 8.87
CA PHE A 267 12.53 11.15 9.18
C PHE A 267 13.20 10.51 7.94
N LEU A 268 12.76 10.86 6.73
CA LEU A 268 13.29 10.32 5.47
C LEU A 268 14.61 10.96 5.05
N GLN A 269 14.83 12.22 5.42
CA GLN A 269 16.03 12.97 5.04
C GLN A 269 17.34 12.42 5.63
N TYR A 270 17.23 11.54 6.64
CA TYR A 270 18.36 11.00 7.39
C TYR A 270 18.50 9.46 7.29
N GLY A 271 17.52 8.78 6.68
CA GLY A 271 17.51 7.33 6.51
C GLY A 271 18.41 6.80 5.37
N GLY A 272 19.09 7.68 4.62
CA GLY A 272 19.84 7.32 3.41
C GLY A 272 21.36 7.22 3.54
N HIS A 273 21.96 7.65 4.65
CA HIS A 273 23.42 7.66 4.81
C HIS A 273 23.82 7.02 6.14
N GLY A 274 24.41 5.83 6.04
CA GLY A 274 25.00 5.10 7.15
C GLY A 274 26.05 5.93 7.90
N PHE A 275 26.23 5.59 9.18
CA PHE A 275 27.29 6.08 10.06
C PHE A 275 27.58 7.60 9.96
N GLY A 276 26.74 8.40 10.63
CA GLY A 276 27.01 9.83 10.82
C GLY A 276 26.68 10.28 12.24
N LEU A 277 27.69 10.74 12.99
CA LEU A 277 27.57 11.40 14.29
C LEU A 277 26.94 12.79 14.17
N ARG A 278 25.65 12.89 13.84
CA ARG A 278 24.83 14.06 14.19
C ARG A 278 23.67 13.60 15.07
N SER A 279 23.68 14.08 16.30
CA SER A 279 22.74 13.74 17.36
C SER A 279 21.28 13.91 16.89
N GLY A 280 20.53 12.81 16.81
CA GLY A 280 19.08 12.89 16.97
C GLY A 280 18.19 12.12 16.01
N ILE A 281 18.66 11.42 14.97
CA ILE A 281 17.81 10.51 14.16
C ILE A 281 18.61 9.25 13.79
N SER A 282 18.47 8.20 14.60
CA SER A 282 18.97 6.84 14.31
C SER A 282 17.92 6.02 13.54
N ILE A 283 18.33 4.92 12.90
CA ILE A 283 17.41 3.92 12.31
C ILE A 283 16.36 3.47 13.35
N ASP A 284 16.75 3.44 14.61
CA ASP A 284 15.87 3.11 15.74
C ASP A 284 14.77 4.15 15.91
N ARG A 285 15.05 5.45 15.74
CA ARG A 285 14.02 6.50 15.77
C ARG A 285 13.03 6.39 14.61
N VAL A 286 13.50 6.02 13.41
CA VAL A 286 12.59 5.77 12.27
C VAL A 286 11.71 4.55 12.56
N THR A 287 12.27 3.50 13.16
CA THR A 287 11.49 2.33 13.59
C THR A 287 10.44 2.72 14.63
N CYS A 288 10.80 3.55 15.60
CA CYS A 288 9.91 4.02 16.67
C CYS A 288 8.81 4.98 16.20
N VAL A 289 8.93 5.58 15.01
CA VAL A 289 7.86 6.44 14.47
C VAL A 289 6.75 5.64 13.78
N LEU A 290 7.03 4.40 13.35
CA LEU A 290 6.07 3.55 12.64
C LEU A 290 4.77 3.28 13.43
N PRO A 291 4.80 3.03 14.76
CA PRO A 291 3.59 2.97 15.56
C PRO A 291 2.71 4.20 15.44
N LEU A 292 3.27 5.40 15.53
CA LEU A 292 2.53 6.66 15.44
C LEU A 292 1.92 6.87 14.05
N VAL A 293 2.68 6.52 13.01
CA VAL A 293 2.22 6.52 11.61
C VAL A 293 1.02 5.59 11.42
N SER A 294 1.09 4.37 11.98
CA SER A 294 0.02 3.39 11.87
C SER A 294 -1.29 3.89 12.47
N VAL A 295 -1.23 4.62 13.59
CA VAL A 295 -2.40 5.21 14.26
C VAL A 295 -3.05 6.25 13.36
N ASP A 296 -2.28 7.18 12.81
CA ASP A 296 -2.83 8.26 11.98
C ASP A 296 -3.49 7.73 10.71
N VAL A 297 -2.84 6.77 10.03
CA VAL A 297 -3.40 6.13 8.83
C VAL A 297 -4.68 5.38 9.18
N THR A 298 -4.70 4.66 10.30
CA THR A 298 -5.86 3.87 10.74
C THR A 298 -7.04 4.78 11.12
N GLN A 299 -6.79 5.80 11.93
CA GLN A 299 -7.81 6.75 12.37
C GLN A 299 -8.39 7.52 11.19
N PHE A 300 -7.53 8.07 10.32
CA PHE A 300 -8.00 8.84 9.18
C PHE A 300 -8.75 7.97 8.16
N SER A 301 -8.29 6.74 7.93
CA SER A 301 -9.02 5.76 7.10
C SER A 301 -10.43 5.50 7.64
N ALA A 302 -10.57 5.34 8.96
CA ALA A 302 -11.87 5.15 9.60
C ALA A 302 -12.76 6.40 9.45
N ILE A 303 -12.22 7.60 9.69
CA ILE A 303 -12.95 8.87 9.52
C ILE A 303 -13.42 9.02 8.08
N LEU A 304 -12.53 8.88 7.09
CA LEU A 304 -12.88 9.03 5.68
C LEU A 304 -13.91 7.98 5.23
N THR A 305 -13.82 6.74 5.73
CA THR A 305 -14.85 5.72 5.53
C THR A 305 -16.21 6.17 6.06
N GLN A 306 -16.27 6.71 7.28
CA GLN A 306 -17.53 7.20 7.86
C GLN A 306 -18.10 8.38 7.07
N VAL A 307 -17.25 9.31 6.62
CA VAL A 307 -17.67 10.43 5.77
C VAL A 307 -18.26 9.93 4.44
N VAL A 308 -17.64 8.93 3.81
CA VAL A 308 -18.18 8.32 2.59
C VAL A 308 -19.53 7.64 2.85
N LEU A 309 -19.65 6.88 3.95
CA LEU A 309 -20.90 6.22 4.32
C LEU A 309 -22.01 7.21 4.70
N PHE A 310 -21.64 8.36 5.27
CA PHE A 310 -22.56 9.46 5.55
C PHE A 310 -23.04 10.12 4.25
N LYS A 311 -22.11 10.37 3.31
CA LYS A 311 -22.43 10.94 1.99
C LYS A 311 -23.30 10.01 1.14
N TYR A 312 -23.10 8.69 1.25
CA TYR A 312 -23.87 7.67 0.53
C TYR A 312 -24.55 6.68 1.50
N PRO A 313 -25.68 7.05 2.13
CA PRO A 313 -26.34 6.23 3.15
C PRO A 313 -26.75 4.84 2.68
N PHE A 314 -27.06 4.67 1.39
CA PHE A 314 -27.45 3.39 0.81
C PHE A 314 -26.32 2.33 0.87
N LEU A 315 -25.05 2.75 1.00
CA LEU A 315 -23.91 1.85 1.18
C LEU A 315 -23.83 1.24 2.58
N GLN A 316 -24.60 1.76 3.54
CA GLN A 316 -24.64 1.23 4.91
C GLN A 316 -25.53 -0.02 5.07
N THR A 317 -26.25 -0.40 4.01
CA THR A 317 -27.28 -1.44 4.05
C THR A 317 -26.73 -2.85 4.18
N SER A 318 -25.52 -3.12 3.67
CA SER A 318 -24.89 -4.45 3.75
C SER A 318 -23.44 -4.38 4.23
N ALA A 319 -23.00 -5.44 4.91
CA ALA A 319 -21.61 -5.56 5.34
C ALA A 319 -20.64 -5.58 4.15
N ALA A 320 -21.02 -6.25 3.05
CA ALA A 320 -20.21 -6.31 1.83
C ALA A 320 -19.95 -4.93 1.22
N GLN A 321 -20.95 -4.06 1.19
CA GLN A 321 -20.79 -2.68 0.68
C GLN A 321 -19.94 -1.83 1.63
N LYS A 322 -20.12 -1.96 2.96
CA LYS A 322 -19.24 -1.31 3.93
C LYS A 322 -17.78 -1.73 3.74
N THR A 323 -17.52 -3.03 3.55
CA THR A 323 -16.17 -3.54 3.27
C THR A 323 -15.63 -3.03 1.94
N ALA A 324 -16.46 -2.91 0.90
CA ALA A 324 -16.06 -2.32 -0.39
C ALA A 324 -15.61 -0.86 -0.24
N VAL A 325 -16.35 -0.06 0.54
CA VAL A 325 -15.99 1.32 0.86
C VAL A 325 -14.67 1.38 1.64
N GLN A 326 -14.57 0.62 2.73
CA GLN A 326 -13.36 0.55 3.56
C GLN A 326 -12.12 0.21 2.72
N ARG A 327 -12.21 -0.81 1.86
CA ARG A 327 -11.11 -1.21 0.98
C ARG A 327 -10.74 -0.10 0.01
N SER A 328 -11.72 0.56 -0.61
CA SER A 328 -11.49 1.61 -1.60
C SER A 328 -10.84 2.85 -0.97
N VAL A 329 -11.29 3.23 0.22
CA VAL A 329 -10.70 4.31 1.03
C VAL A 329 -9.25 3.97 1.41
N LEU A 330 -9.02 2.76 1.94
CA LEU A 330 -7.68 2.32 2.32
C LEU A 330 -6.74 2.28 1.10
N HIS A 331 -7.23 1.83 -0.04
CA HIS A 331 -6.46 1.82 -1.28
C HIS A 331 -6.04 3.23 -1.70
N ALA A 332 -7.00 4.16 -1.80
CA ALA A 332 -6.71 5.55 -2.17
C ALA A 332 -5.79 6.25 -1.17
N LEU A 333 -5.97 5.99 0.12
CA LEU A 333 -5.10 6.51 1.18
C LEU A 333 -3.67 6.01 1.02
N PHE A 334 -3.46 4.71 0.81
CA PHE A 334 -2.12 4.16 0.60
C PHE A 334 -1.48 4.69 -0.68
N GLU A 335 -2.23 4.86 -1.76
CA GLU A 335 -1.70 5.49 -2.97
C GLU A 335 -1.25 6.94 -2.73
N ALA A 336 -2.04 7.72 -1.98
CA ALA A 336 -1.73 9.10 -1.64
C ALA A 336 -0.48 9.24 -0.75
N LEU A 337 -0.32 8.34 0.23
CA LEU A 337 0.75 8.38 1.21
C LEU A 337 2.00 7.58 0.81
N GLN A 338 1.95 6.85 -0.31
CA GLN A 338 2.96 5.89 -0.74
C GLN A 338 4.40 6.42 -0.65
N PRO A 339 4.74 7.64 -1.12
CA PRO A 339 6.12 8.10 -1.07
C PRO A 339 6.68 8.17 0.36
N THR A 340 5.85 8.60 1.31
CA THR A 340 6.26 8.73 2.72
C THR A 340 6.21 7.36 3.43
N LEU A 341 5.13 6.60 3.27
CA LEU A 341 5.00 5.28 3.91
C LEU A 341 6.09 4.31 3.45
N HIS A 342 6.34 4.25 2.15
CA HIS A 342 7.39 3.38 1.62
C HIS A 342 8.77 3.86 2.04
N GLY A 343 9.03 5.17 2.03
CA GLY A 343 10.29 5.73 2.50
C GLY A 343 10.59 5.37 3.95
N LEU A 344 9.59 5.45 4.84
CA LEU A 344 9.74 5.11 6.25
C LEU A 344 9.98 3.61 6.44
N TYR A 345 9.25 2.78 5.69
CA TYR A 345 9.47 1.33 5.70
C TYR A 345 10.89 0.99 5.28
N VAL A 346 11.36 1.50 4.13
CA VAL A 346 12.71 1.22 3.63
C VAL A 346 13.75 1.71 4.64
N ALA A 347 13.63 2.94 5.14
CA ALA A 347 14.57 3.46 6.13
C ALA A 347 14.59 2.66 7.44
N ALA A 348 13.46 2.07 7.85
CA ALA A 348 13.38 1.21 9.03
C ALA A 348 13.90 -0.21 8.77
N PHE A 349 13.55 -0.85 7.65
CA PHE A 349 13.70 -2.30 7.43
C PHE A 349 14.66 -2.70 6.30
N GLN A 350 15.42 -1.76 5.71
CA GLN A 350 16.35 -2.06 4.61
C GLN A 350 17.36 -3.17 4.94
N ARG A 351 17.84 -3.23 6.19
CA ARG A 351 18.81 -4.26 6.60
C ARG A 351 18.15 -5.64 6.63
N GLU A 352 16.95 -5.70 7.17
CA GLU A 352 16.13 -6.90 7.28
C GLU A 352 15.74 -7.43 5.89
N ASP A 353 15.33 -6.55 4.98
CA ASP A 353 15.04 -6.90 3.58
C ASP A 353 16.28 -7.47 2.89
N ALA A 354 17.45 -6.83 3.03
CA ALA A 354 18.71 -7.31 2.45
C ALA A 354 19.12 -8.69 3.00
N MET A 355 18.96 -8.90 4.30
CA MET A 355 19.22 -10.20 4.93
C MET A 355 18.28 -11.30 4.42
N LEU A 356 16.99 -10.98 4.23
CA LEU A 356 16.02 -11.93 3.65
C LEU A 356 16.35 -12.23 2.18
N ASP A 357 16.81 -11.25 1.42
CA ASP A 357 17.27 -11.46 0.04
C ASP A 357 18.51 -12.36 -0.03
N ASP A 358 19.49 -12.16 0.86
CA ASP A 358 20.68 -13.02 0.98
C ASP A 358 20.29 -14.46 1.36
N LEU A 359 19.38 -14.62 2.32
CA LEU A 359 18.83 -15.93 2.71
C LEU A 359 18.07 -16.59 1.55
N ALA A 360 17.26 -15.82 0.82
CA ALA A 360 16.53 -16.32 -0.34
C ALA A 360 17.48 -16.70 -1.48
N PHE A 361 18.57 -15.97 -1.68
CA PHE A 361 19.61 -16.31 -2.65
C PHE A 361 20.34 -17.59 -2.25
N ALA A 362 20.78 -17.70 -1.00
CA ALA A 362 21.39 -18.91 -0.46
C ALA A 362 20.45 -20.12 -0.58
N ALA A 363 19.16 -19.96 -0.27
CA ALA A 363 18.15 -21.01 -0.41
C ALA A 363 18.06 -21.57 -1.84
N ARG A 364 18.44 -20.82 -2.88
CA ARG A 364 18.42 -21.32 -4.27
C ARG A 364 19.44 -22.43 -4.52
N THR A 365 20.47 -22.60 -3.72
CA THR A 365 21.46 -23.68 -3.91
C THR A 365 21.18 -24.89 -3.03
N HIS A 366 20.22 -24.79 -2.09
CA HIS A 366 19.88 -25.87 -1.18
C HIS A 366 19.05 -26.97 -1.86
N ARG A 367 19.24 -28.21 -1.40
CA ARG A 367 18.42 -29.36 -1.85
C ARG A 367 17.02 -29.30 -1.25
N LEU A 368 16.06 -30.00 -1.85
CA LEU A 368 14.66 -30.02 -1.36
C LEU A 368 14.55 -30.51 0.09
N GLU A 369 15.44 -31.41 0.53
CA GLU A 369 15.47 -31.95 1.88
C GLU A 369 15.78 -30.89 2.94
N PHE A 370 16.55 -29.84 2.59
CA PHE A 370 16.88 -28.74 3.51
C PHE A 370 15.63 -28.03 4.02
N PHE A 371 14.59 -27.92 3.18
CA PHE A 371 13.35 -27.22 3.52
C PHE A 371 12.40 -28.07 4.37
N LEU A 372 12.75 -29.34 4.65
CA LEU A 372 11.94 -30.27 5.43
C LEU A 372 10.48 -30.39 4.94
N ILE A 373 10.25 -30.12 3.65
CA ILE A 373 8.92 -30.23 3.04
C ILE A 373 8.54 -31.72 3.04
N PRO A 374 7.40 -32.12 3.63
CA PRO A 374 6.95 -33.50 3.59
C PRO A 374 6.83 -34.00 2.15
N PRO A 375 7.21 -35.25 1.83
CA PRO A 375 7.20 -35.78 0.46
C PRO A 375 5.88 -35.54 -0.28
N ARG A 376 4.75 -35.63 0.43
CA ARG A 376 3.40 -35.37 -0.11
C ARG A 376 3.17 -33.96 -0.67
N PHE A 377 3.93 -32.97 -0.23
CA PHE A 377 3.83 -31.59 -0.71
C PHE A 377 4.97 -31.22 -1.67
N ARG A 378 5.88 -32.15 -2.01
CA ARG A 378 6.98 -31.88 -2.95
C ARG A 378 6.51 -31.83 -4.40
N LEU A 379 5.48 -32.61 -4.76
CA LEU A 379 4.93 -32.69 -6.13
C LEU A 379 6.01 -32.90 -7.21
N ASP A 380 7.09 -33.60 -6.85
CA ASP A 380 8.27 -33.87 -7.70
C ASP A 380 8.08 -35.11 -8.61
N GLY A 381 6.91 -35.78 -8.51
CA GLY A 381 6.47 -36.81 -9.44
C GLY A 381 7.00 -38.23 -9.16
N LEU A 382 7.28 -38.58 -7.90
CA LEU A 382 7.70 -39.93 -7.55
C LEU A 382 6.51 -40.87 -7.35
N SER A 383 5.90 -41.32 -8.45
CA SER A 383 5.29 -42.65 -8.48
C SER A 383 6.38 -43.70 -8.24
N GLN A 384 6.15 -44.72 -7.42
CA GLN A 384 7.14 -45.77 -7.10
C GLN A 384 7.75 -46.48 -8.34
N ARG A 385 7.13 -46.35 -9.52
CA ARG A 385 7.62 -46.89 -10.80
C ARG A 385 8.74 -46.06 -11.46
N ASP A 386 8.89 -44.77 -11.15
CA ASP A 386 9.83 -43.87 -11.82
C ASP A 386 11.15 -43.64 -11.04
N GLN A 387 11.31 -44.31 -9.89
CA GLN A 387 12.51 -44.20 -9.05
C GLN A 387 13.80 -44.67 -9.72
N GLN A 388 13.72 -45.46 -10.80
CA GLN A 388 14.88 -45.96 -11.55
C GLN A 388 15.38 -45.02 -12.66
N LEU A 389 14.65 -43.95 -12.99
CA LEU A 389 15.00 -42.97 -14.04
C LEU A 389 15.32 -41.56 -13.49
N ALA A 390 15.13 -41.33 -12.19
CA ALA A 390 15.17 -40.00 -11.57
C ALA A 390 16.45 -39.74 -10.75
N ASP A 391 17.63 -40.00 -11.33
CA ASP A 391 18.91 -39.69 -10.67
C ASP A 391 19.28 -38.19 -10.70
N ASP A 392 18.55 -37.35 -11.46
CA ASP A 392 18.80 -35.91 -11.48
C ASP A 392 17.94 -35.16 -10.44
N GLY A 393 18.61 -34.68 -9.37
CA GLY A 393 17.99 -33.83 -8.35
C GLY A 393 17.46 -32.50 -8.90
N ASN A 394 18.01 -32.01 -10.02
CA ASN A 394 17.54 -30.77 -10.65
C ASN A 394 16.19 -30.96 -11.36
N GLU A 395 15.98 -32.09 -12.04
CA GLU A 395 14.71 -32.38 -12.71
C GLU A 395 13.55 -32.49 -11.70
N ARG A 396 13.78 -33.16 -10.57
CA ARG A 396 12.81 -33.23 -9.46
C ARG A 396 12.42 -31.84 -8.97
N ARG A 397 13.41 -30.98 -8.74
CA ARG A 397 13.20 -29.59 -8.33
C ARG A 397 12.42 -28.78 -9.37
N LEU A 398 12.74 -28.92 -10.65
CA LEU A 398 12.05 -28.22 -11.73
C LEU A 398 10.58 -28.64 -11.86
N ARG A 399 10.27 -29.91 -11.64
CA ARG A 399 8.87 -30.41 -11.61
C ARG A 399 8.07 -29.79 -10.48
N SER A 400 8.61 -29.78 -9.25
CA SER A 400 8.00 -29.10 -8.11
C SER A 400 7.74 -27.62 -8.40
N LEU A 401 8.73 -26.92 -8.97
CA LEU A 401 8.60 -25.50 -9.31
C LEU A 401 7.51 -25.24 -10.36
N ARG A 402 7.35 -26.12 -11.34
CA ARG A 402 6.27 -26.01 -12.34
C ARG A 402 4.90 -26.20 -11.70
N ALA A 403 4.76 -27.15 -10.78
CA ALA A 403 3.50 -27.40 -10.06
C ALA A 403 3.06 -26.16 -9.25
N TYR A 404 4.00 -25.44 -8.65
CA TYR A 404 3.72 -24.24 -7.85
C TYR A 404 3.87 -22.91 -8.62
N SER A 405 3.97 -22.94 -9.95
CA SER A 405 4.29 -21.76 -10.77
C SER A 405 3.30 -20.60 -10.59
N ALA A 406 2.00 -20.87 -10.43
CA ALA A 406 0.98 -19.85 -10.17
C ALA A 406 1.19 -19.15 -8.82
N ALA A 407 1.47 -19.91 -7.76
CA ALA A 407 1.77 -19.37 -6.44
C ALA A 407 3.07 -18.54 -6.44
N VAL A 408 4.12 -19.03 -7.12
CA VAL A 408 5.39 -18.30 -7.30
C VAL A 408 5.15 -16.99 -8.04
N TYR A 409 4.35 -17.00 -9.11
CA TYR A 409 3.99 -15.78 -9.84
C TYR A 409 3.27 -14.76 -8.95
N LEU A 410 2.33 -15.20 -8.11
CA LEU A 410 1.63 -14.32 -7.18
C LEU A 410 2.60 -13.73 -6.14
N MET A 411 3.48 -14.54 -5.55
CA MET A 411 4.47 -14.08 -4.57
C MET A 411 5.47 -13.08 -5.18
N ASN A 412 6.00 -13.35 -6.37
CA ASN A 412 6.96 -12.46 -7.05
C ASN A 412 6.37 -11.07 -7.34
N ASN A 413 5.05 -11.01 -7.55
CA ASN A 413 4.36 -9.76 -7.81
C ASN A 413 3.72 -9.15 -6.54
N LEU A 414 4.03 -9.63 -5.34
CA LEU A 414 3.49 -9.07 -4.08
C LEU A 414 3.92 -7.62 -3.87
N ALA A 415 5.14 -7.27 -4.29
CA ALA A 415 5.68 -5.92 -4.21
C ALA A 415 4.92 -4.93 -5.12
N SER A 416 4.26 -5.38 -6.19
CA SER A 416 3.55 -4.49 -7.12
C SER A 416 2.31 -3.85 -6.50
N ASP A 417 1.71 -4.49 -5.49
CA ASP A 417 0.52 -3.98 -4.83
C ASP A 417 0.89 -2.93 -3.78
N ARG A 418 0.24 -1.77 -3.83
CA ARG A 418 0.45 -0.65 -2.90
C ARG A 418 -0.43 -0.73 -1.66
N SER A 419 -1.64 -1.29 -1.79
CA SER A 419 -2.58 -1.43 -0.67
C SER A 419 -2.27 -2.69 0.15
N PRO A 420 -2.26 -2.60 1.50
CA PRO A 420 -2.06 -3.76 2.36
C PRO A 420 -3.16 -4.81 2.18
N TRP A 421 -4.38 -4.37 1.87
CA TRP A 421 -5.48 -5.28 1.56
C TRP A 421 -5.22 -6.10 0.29
N ALA A 422 -4.74 -5.46 -0.77
CA ALA A 422 -4.40 -6.14 -2.02
C ALA A 422 -3.25 -7.15 -1.82
N LYS A 423 -2.24 -6.78 -1.01
CA LYS A 423 -1.17 -7.71 -0.61
C LYS A 423 -1.71 -8.94 0.12
N LEU A 424 -2.60 -8.76 1.11
CA LEU A 424 -3.22 -9.86 1.85
C LEU A 424 -4.07 -10.76 0.95
N GLU A 425 -4.85 -10.19 0.04
CA GLU A 425 -5.63 -10.98 -0.92
C GLU A 425 -4.76 -11.78 -1.88
N ARG A 426 -3.63 -11.20 -2.31
CA ARG A 426 -2.66 -11.89 -3.16
C ARG A 426 -1.98 -13.02 -2.43
N LEU A 427 -1.61 -12.83 -1.16
CA LEU A 427 -1.10 -13.89 -0.28
C LEU A 427 -2.14 -15.01 -0.12
N ALA A 428 -3.40 -14.65 0.19
CA ALA A 428 -4.48 -15.62 0.30
C ALA A 428 -4.73 -16.38 -1.02
N ARG A 429 -4.60 -15.71 -2.19
CA ARG A 429 -4.63 -16.37 -3.50
C ARG A 429 -3.45 -17.32 -3.67
N ALA A 430 -2.23 -16.92 -3.33
CA ALA A 430 -1.05 -17.78 -3.42
C ALA A 430 -1.23 -19.06 -2.60
N CYS A 431 -1.79 -18.96 -1.38
CA CYS A 431 -2.11 -20.12 -0.55
C CYS A 431 -3.15 -21.04 -1.20
N ARG A 432 -4.20 -20.47 -1.82
CA ARG A 432 -5.19 -21.26 -2.57
C ARG A 432 -4.61 -21.94 -3.79
N GLU A 433 -3.68 -21.31 -4.50
CA GLU A 433 -2.99 -21.93 -5.64
C GLU A 433 -2.07 -23.08 -5.19
N ILE A 434 -1.43 -22.98 -4.02
CA ILE A 434 -0.67 -24.09 -3.42
C ILE A 434 -1.61 -25.27 -3.12
N ASP A 435 -2.72 -25.01 -2.43
CA ASP A 435 -3.72 -26.03 -2.09
C ASP A 435 -4.31 -26.69 -3.35
N HIS A 436 -4.65 -25.88 -4.36
CA HIS A 436 -5.12 -26.35 -5.66
C HIS A 436 -4.08 -27.21 -6.37
N ALA A 437 -2.80 -26.82 -6.38
CA ALA A 437 -1.73 -27.60 -7.00
C ALA A 437 -1.56 -28.98 -6.35
N VAL A 438 -1.62 -29.05 -5.02
CA VAL A 438 -1.55 -30.31 -4.27
C VAL A 438 -2.75 -31.20 -4.60
N LYS A 439 -3.96 -30.66 -4.54
CA LYS A 439 -5.20 -31.41 -4.84
C LYS A 439 -5.23 -31.91 -6.28
N ALA A 440 -4.93 -31.04 -7.24
CA ALA A 440 -4.89 -31.39 -8.66
C ALA A 440 -3.85 -32.47 -8.98
N PHE A 441 -2.71 -32.49 -8.28
CA PHE A 441 -1.70 -33.54 -8.43
C PHE A 441 -2.24 -34.90 -7.97
N TYR A 442 -2.90 -34.96 -6.82
CA TYR A 442 -3.44 -36.22 -6.28
C TYR A 442 -4.71 -36.69 -6.98
N ASP A 443 -5.50 -35.79 -7.56
CA ASP A 443 -6.65 -36.14 -8.39
C ASP A 443 -6.25 -36.93 -9.65
N GLN A 444 -5.01 -36.79 -10.10
CA GLN A 444 -4.44 -37.52 -11.24
C GLN A 444 -3.84 -38.88 -10.85
N GLN A 445 -3.70 -39.17 -9.55
CA GLN A 445 -3.13 -40.42 -9.04
C GLN A 445 -4.23 -41.48 -8.81
N PRO A 446 -3.90 -42.79 -8.85
CA PRO A 446 -4.83 -43.85 -8.50
C PRO A 446 -5.31 -43.70 -7.05
N VAL A 447 -6.58 -44.05 -6.79
CA VAL A 447 -7.26 -43.84 -5.50
C VAL A 447 -6.49 -44.42 -4.32
N GLU A 448 -5.81 -45.55 -4.52
CA GLU A 448 -5.00 -46.25 -3.52
C GLU A 448 -3.76 -45.46 -3.05
N GLN A 449 -3.31 -44.48 -3.85
CA GLN A 449 -2.14 -43.63 -3.57
C GLN A 449 -2.54 -42.21 -3.14
N ARG A 450 -3.84 -41.93 -3.04
CA ARG A 450 -4.33 -40.61 -2.60
C ARG A 450 -4.29 -40.54 -1.07
N PRO A 451 -3.65 -39.51 -0.49
CA PRO A 451 -3.81 -39.21 0.92
C PRO A 451 -5.28 -38.85 1.21
N SER A 452 -5.70 -38.96 2.47
CA SER A 452 -7.05 -38.54 2.85
C SER A 452 -7.22 -37.02 2.68
N LEU A 453 -8.46 -36.53 2.54
CA LEU A 453 -8.76 -35.10 2.46
C LEU A 453 -8.23 -34.33 3.69
N GLU A 454 -8.24 -34.95 4.86
CA GLU A 454 -7.70 -34.39 6.11
C GLU A 454 -6.17 -34.30 6.07
N GLU A 455 -5.50 -35.25 5.43
CA GLU A 455 -4.04 -35.27 5.24
C GLU A 455 -3.55 -34.32 4.12
N MET A 456 -4.43 -34.02 3.16
CA MET A 456 -4.19 -33.10 2.04
C MET A 456 -4.52 -31.65 2.38
N ASN A 457 -5.36 -31.41 3.39
CA ASN A 457 -5.67 -30.07 3.85
C ASN A 457 -4.41 -29.43 4.42
N VAL A 458 -3.78 -28.58 3.62
CA VAL A 458 -2.83 -27.61 4.14
C VAL A 458 -3.69 -26.64 4.96
N TYR A 459 -3.67 -26.78 6.28
CA TYR A 459 -4.19 -25.76 7.18
C TYR A 459 -3.31 -24.51 7.06
N VAL A 460 -3.36 -23.83 5.91
CA VAL A 460 -2.93 -22.44 5.82
C VAL A 460 -4.07 -21.63 6.40
N CYS A 461 -4.21 -21.70 7.72
CA CYS A 461 -5.03 -20.76 8.47
C CYS A 461 -4.32 -19.39 8.44
N ILE A 462 -4.37 -18.70 7.31
CA ILE A 462 -4.50 -17.25 7.39
C ILE A 462 -5.94 -17.06 7.83
N ARG A 463 -6.17 -17.10 9.16
CA ARG A 463 -7.44 -16.66 9.75
C ARG A 463 -7.55 -15.16 9.48
N ILE A 464 -8.02 -14.81 8.29
CA ILE A 464 -8.52 -13.49 7.98
C ILE A 464 -9.92 -13.41 8.61
N SER A 465 -9.96 -13.23 9.93
CA SER A 465 -11.21 -12.87 10.61
C SER A 465 -11.44 -11.37 10.38
N LEU A 466 -12.12 -11.03 9.30
CA LEU A 466 -12.53 -9.65 8.96
C LEU A 466 -13.85 -9.22 9.64
N SER A 467 -14.37 -10.01 10.59
CA SER A 467 -15.71 -9.80 11.17
C SER A 467 -15.75 -9.04 12.49
N SER A 468 -14.61 -8.57 13.01
CA SER A 468 -14.55 -7.62 14.11
C SER A 468 -13.58 -6.51 13.73
N TRP A 469 -13.61 -5.39 14.43
CA TRP A 469 -12.78 -4.21 14.23
C TRP A 469 -11.25 -4.44 14.38
N ASP A 470 -10.81 -5.70 14.35
CA ASP A 470 -9.43 -6.18 14.47
C ASP A 470 -8.71 -6.30 13.11
N ALA A 471 -9.23 -5.69 12.05
CA ALA A 471 -8.51 -5.49 10.79
C ALA A 471 -7.25 -4.60 10.95
N ASN A 472 -7.15 -3.89 12.08
CA ASN A 472 -6.09 -2.91 12.36
C ASN A 472 -4.77 -3.53 12.84
N LEU A 473 -4.78 -4.79 13.32
CA LEU A 473 -3.54 -5.51 13.68
C LEU A 473 -2.82 -6.12 12.45
N LEU A 474 -3.51 -6.20 11.31
CA LEU A 474 -3.02 -6.89 10.11
C LEU A 474 -2.12 -6.03 9.20
N LEU A 475 -2.06 -4.71 9.43
CA LEU A 475 -1.28 -3.80 8.58
C LEU A 475 0.25 -3.99 8.74
N LEU A 476 0.70 -4.59 9.85
CA LEU A 476 2.13 -4.73 10.18
C LEU A 476 2.63 -6.18 10.23
N CYS A 477 1.74 -7.17 10.41
CA CYS A 477 2.09 -8.59 10.37
C CYS A 477 2.60 -9.05 8.99
N VAL A 478 2.37 -8.27 7.92
CA VAL A 478 2.75 -8.64 6.54
C VAL A 478 4.26 -8.53 6.29
N CYS A 479 5.02 -7.85 7.15
CA CYS A 479 6.49 -7.85 7.08
C CYS A 479 7.13 -8.98 7.89
N GLY A 480 6.33 -9.80 8.61
CA GLY A 480 6.80 -10.83 9.53
C GLY A 480 6.45 -12.27 9.15
N ILE A 481 5.85 -12.54 7.97
CA ILE A 481 5.59 -13.92 7.53
C ILE A 481 6.87 -14.49 6.90
N GLY A 482 7.80 -14.85 7.77
CA GLY A 482 9.08 -15.44 7.42
C GLY A 482 9.74 -16.19 8.58
N ILE A 483 8.98 -16.73 9.54
CA ILE A 483 9.56 -17.60 10.58
C ILE A 483 8.64 -18.79 10.82
N TRP A 484 8.97 -19.87 10.13
CA TRP A 484 8.53 -21.22 10.48
C TRP A 484 9.25 -21.58 11.80
N SER A 485 8.56 -21.43 12.93
CA SER A 485 9.02 -22.00 14.20
C SER A 485 8.57 -23.47 14.23
N ALA A 486 9.46 -24.35 13.79
CA ALA A 486 9.44 -25.74 14.18
C ALA A 486 10.01 -25.83 15.61
N ASP A 487 9.18 -25.54 16.61
CA ASP A 487 9.38 -26.02 17.98
C ASP A 487 8.10 -25.81 18.81
N ARG A 488 7.20 -26.78 18.71
CA ARG A 488 6.35 -27.21 19.83
C ARG A 488 6.17 -28.73 19.75
N GLN A 489 7.20 -29.44 20.16
CA GLN A 489 6.99 -30.66 20.93
C GLN A 489 6.56 -30.23 22.33
N THR A 490 5.31 -30.49 22.72
CA THR A 490 4.91 -31.17 23.98
C THR A 490 3.41 -30.98 24.27
N ILE A 491 2.74 -32.13 24.35
CA ILE A 491 1.40 -32.49 24.90
C ILE A 491 0.18 -31.99 24.13
#